data_AF-A0A5B1B5A3-F1
#
_entry.id   AF-A0A5B1B5A3-F1
#
_cell.length_a   1.000
_cell.length_b   1.000
_cell.length_c   1.000
_cell.angle_alpha   90.00
_cell.angle_beta   90.00
_cell.angle_gamma   90.00
#
_symmetry.space_group_name_H-M   'P 1'
#
loop_
_entity.id
_entity.type
_entity.pdbx_description
1 polymer ?
#
loop_
_entity_poly.entity_id
_entity_poly.type
_entity_poly.pdbx_seq_one_letter_code
_entity_poly.pdbx_strand_id
1 'polypeptide(L)' 'MVKIMKIQEFFKKFPDEASCKTHFKAERDKQGVVCKRCQGEQHYWLSTRDQYQCKQCKYRTTLR' A
#
# COMPACT_ATOMS: atom_id res chain seq x y z
N MET A 1 -25.30 -0.85 3.26
CA MET A 1 -24.99 -0.29 4.60
C MET A 1 -23.48 -0.10 4.68
N VAL A 2 -22.98 1.13 4.76
CA VAL A 2 -21.54 1.39 4.90
C VAL A 2 -21.16 1.22 6.38
N LYS A 3 -20.27 0.28 6.68
CA LYS A 3 -19.83 0.00 8.05
C LYS A 3 -18.78 1.03 8.46
N ILE A 4 -19.20 2.02 9.26
CA ILE A 4 -18.29 3.02 9.82
C ILE A 4 -17.45 2.36 10.91
N MET A 5 -16.13 2.31 10.70
CA MET A 5 -15.18 1.79 11.68
C MET A 5 -14.93 2.87 12.74
N LYS A 6 -15.28 2.58 14.00
CA LYS A 6 -14.95 3.47 15.13
C LYS A 6 -13.46 3.41 15.42
N ILE A 7 -12.90 4.49 15.94
CA ILE A 7 -11.46 4.58 16.23
C ILE A 7 -10.96 3.51 17.22
N GLN A 8 -11.77 3.13 18.21
CA GLN A 8 -11.42 2.05 19.14
C GLN A 8 -11.27 0.69 18.44
N GLU A 9 -12.13 0.41 17.46
CA GLU A 9 -12.06 -0.83 16.67
C GLU A 9 -10.86 -0.80 15.72
N PHE A 10 -10.47 0.39 15.25
CA PHE A 10 -9.25 0.58 14.46
C PHE A 10 -8.02 0.19 15.26
N PHE A 11 -7.87 0.69 16.49
CA PHE A 11 -6.76 0.31 17.38
C PHE A 11 -6.74 -1.18 17.73
N LYS A 12 -7.91 -1.83 17.88
CA LYS A 12 -7.96 -3.28 18.08
C LYS A 12 -7.50 -4.06 16.85
N LYS A 13 -7.84 -3.58 15.65
CA LYS A 13 -7.53 -4.26 14.38
C LYS A 13 -6.09 -4.01 13.91
N PHE A 14 -5.54 -2.84 14.25
CA PHE A 14 -4.19 -2.42 13.91
C PHE A 14 -3.47 -1.94 15.17
N PRO A 15 -3.08 -2.88 16.06
CA PRO A 15 -2.43 -2.54 17.33
C PRO A 15 -1.01 -1.98 17.14
N ASP A 16 -0.40 -2.24 15.99
CA ASP A 16 0.97 -1.85 15.67
C ASP A 16 1.11 -1.34 14.23
N GLU A 17 2.19 -0.59 13.99
CA GLU A 17 2.49 0.00 12.69
C GLU A 17 2.66 -1.07 11.60
N ALA A 18 3.20 -2.24 11.95
CA ALA A 18 3.39 -3.35 11.02
C ALA A 18 2.05 -3.87 10.49
N SER A 19 1.05 -4.05 11.35
CA SER A 19 -0.31 -4.43 10.96
C SER A 19 -0.95 -3.38 10.06
N CYS A 20 -0.80 -2.09 10.40
CA CYS A 20 -1.23 -0.97 9.56
C CYS A 20 -0.60 -1.05 8.15
N LYS A 21 0.73 -1.10 8.06
CA LYS A 21 1.47 -1.13 6.79
C LYS A 21 1.07 -2.31 5.91
N THR A 22 0.93 -3.49 6.51
CA THR A 22 0.51 -4.70 5.79
C THR A 22 -0.89 -4.52 5.20
N HIS A 23 -1.81 -3.95 5.97
CA HIS A 23 -3.16 -3.68 5.51
C HIS A 23 -3.20 -2.64 4.39
N PHE A 24 -2.52 -1.50 4.56
CA PHE A 24 -2.42 -0.47 3.52
C PHE A 24 -1.80 -1.00 2.23
N LYS A 25 -0.77 -1.85 2.33
CA LYS A 25 -0.18 -2.51 1.17
C LYS A 25 -1.19 -3.39 0.45
N ALA A 26 -1.91 -4.24 1.18
CA ALA A 26 -2.91 -5.12 0.59
C ALA A 26 -4.03 -4.35 -0.11
N GLU A 27 -4.51 -3.25 0.50
CA GLU A 27 -5.52 -2.39 -0.13
C GLU A 27 -5.00 -1.69 -1.38
N ARG A 28 -3.75 -1.22 -1.36
CA ARG A 28 -3.12 -0.59 -2.52
C ARG A 28 -2.85 -1.58 -3.65
N ASP A 29 -2.47 -2.81 -3.32
CA ASP A 29 -2.28 -3.89 -4.30
C ASP A 29 -3.60 -4.21 -5.03
N LYS A 30 -4.72 -4.24 -4.28
CA LYS A 30 -6.07 -4.40 -4.85
C LYS A 30 -6.49 -3.25 -5.76
N GLN A 31 -6.14 -2.02 -5.41
CA GLN A 31 -6.44 -0.84 -6.24
C GLN A 31 -5.63 -0.81 -7.54
N GLY A 32 -4.52 -1.55 -7.61
CA GLY A 32 -3.58 -1.51 -8.71
C GLY A 32 -2.61 -0.35 -8.57
N VAL A 33 -1.31 -0.65 -8.67
CA VAL A 33 -0.26 0.37 -8.62
C VAL A 33 0.12 0.76 -10.04
N VAL A 34 -0.09 2.02 -10.40
CA VAL A 34 0.30 2.59 -11.69
C VAL A 34 1.48 3.52 -11.52
N CYS A 35 2.50 3.35 -12.36
CA CYS A 35 3.68 4.19 -12.32
C CYS A 35 3.36 5.61 -12.79
N LYS A 36 3.59 6.61 -11.93
CA LYS A 36 3.35 8.03 -12.26
C LYS A 36 4.22 8.59 -13.38
N ARG A 37 5.32 7.91 -13.72
CA ARG A 37 6.26 8.36 -14.78
C ARG A 37 5.99 7.75 -16.15
N CYS A 38 5.66 6.48 -16.21
CA CYS A 38 5.55 5.75 -17.48
C CYS A 38 4.24 4.98 -17.63
N GLN A 39 3.30 5.14 -16.69
CA GLN A 39 2.00 4.48 -16.64
C GLN A 39 2.04 2.94 -16.62
N GLY A 40 3.22 2.34 -16.48
CA GLY A 40 3.36 0.90 -16.34
C GLY A 40 2.73 0.40 -15.04
N GLU A 41 2.05 -0.74 -15.10
CA GLU A 41 1.32 -1.35 -13.98
C GLU A 41 2.18 -2.38 -13.23
N GLN A 42 3.27 -2.81 -13.84
CA GLN A 42 4.15 -3.82 -13.27
C GLN A 42 5.16 -3.21 -12.28
N HIS A 43 5.06 -3.63 -11.04
CA HIS A 43 5.93 -3.19 -9.95
C HIS A 43 6.54 -4.38 -9.20
N TYR A 44 7.65 -4.14 -8.53
CA TYR A 44 8.16 -5.02 -7.47
C TYR A 44 8.06 -4.32 -6.13
N TRP A 45 7.75 -5.10 -5.10
CA TRP A 45 7.67 -4.63 -3.73
C TRP A 45 9.06 -4.65 -3.07
N LEU A 46 9.45 -3.52 -2.49
CA LEU A 46 10.65 -3.36 -1.68
C LEU A 46 10.25 -3.34 -0.22
N SER A 47 10.25 -4.52 0.42
CA SER A 47 9.88 -4.68 1.83
C SER A 47 10.75 -3.88 2.80
N THR A 48 12.03 -3.67 2.47
CA THR A 48 12.96 -2.91 3.33
C THR A 48 12.66 -1.42 3.41
N ARG A 49 11.89 -0.87 2.46
CA ARG A 49 11.57 0.57 2.39
C ARG A 49 10.07 0.84 2.24
N ASP A 50 9.24 -0.19 2.31
CA ASP A 50 7.80 -0.11 2.08
C ASP A 50 7.43 0.64 0.78
N GLN A 51 8.11 0.30 -0.32
CA GLN A 51 7.99 0.99 -1.61
C GLN A 51 7.70 0.04 -2.77
N TYR A 52 6.94 0.52 -3.75
CA TYR A 52 6.81 -0.10 -5.06
C TYR A 52 7.83 0.50 -6.00
N GLN A 53 8.51 -0.34 -6.79
CA GLN A 53 9.39 0.12 -7.84
C GLN A 53 8.90 -0.39 -9.19
N CYS A 54 8.74 0.52 -10.15
CA CYS A 54 8.29 0.20 -11.49
C CYS A 54 9.33 -0.67 -12.20
N LYS A 55 8.88 -1.77 -12.83
CA LYS A 55 9.77 -2.67 -13.57
C LYS A 55 10.37 -2.00 -14.81
N GLN A 56 9.61 -1.10 -15.45
CA GLN A 56 9.97 -0.42 -16.70
C GLN A 56 10.95 0.74 -16.50
N CYS A 57 10.57 1.77 -15.72
CA CYS A 57 11.38 3.00 -15.59
C CYS A 57 12.12 3.13 -14.25
N LYS A 58 12.06 2.11 -13.39
CA LYS A 58 12.70 2.06 -12.06
C LYS A 58 12.25 3.17 -11.08
N TYR A 59 11.24 3.96 -11.44
CA TYR A 59 10.62 4.94 -10.56
C TYR A 59 10.02 4.25 -9.33
N ARG A 60 10.17 4.89 -8.16
CA ARG A 60 9.67 4.37 -6.89
C ARG A 60 8.48 5.18 -6.41
N THR A 61 7.45 4.50 -5.91
CA THR A 61 6.31 5.11 -5.23
C THR A 61 6.15 4.47 -3.84
N THR A 62 5.81 5.28 -2.85
CA THR A 62 5.57 4.82 -1.49
C THR A 62 4.20 4.15 -1.37
N LEU A 63 3.90 3.63 -0.19
CA LEU A 63 2.58 3.09 0.15
C LEU A 63 1.45 4.16 0.15
N ARG A 64 1.80 5.46 0.13
CA ARG A 64 0.89 6.61 0.24
C ARG A 64 0.48 7.19 -1.12
#